data_AF-A0A949IXH8-F1
#
_entry.id   AF-A0A949IXH8-F1
#
_cell.length_a   1.000
_cell.length_b   1.000
_cell.length_c   1.000
_cell.angle_alpha   90.00
_cell.angle_beta   90.00
_cell.angle_gamma   90.00
#
_symmetry.space_group_name_H-M   'P 1'
#
loop_
_entity.id
_entity.type
_entity.pdbx_description
1 polymer ?
#
loop_
_entity_poly.entity_id
_entity_poly.type
_entity_poly.pdbx_seq_one_letter_code
_entity_poly.pdbx_strand_id
1 'polypeptide(L)'
;MTGFIINHYLWIKALHVIAVISWMAGMLYLPRLYVYHATADKGSELAETLKIMERRLLRIIINPAMILAWIFGLMMIDGHPALLQDGWLHVKLTAVIGLQIFHAF
;
A
#
# COMPACT_ATOMS: atom_id res chain seq x y z
N MET A 1 -1.15 11.15 23.36
CA MET A 1 -0.91 10.11 22.33
C MET A 1 0.52 10.16 21.79
N THR A 2 1.05 11.35 21.54
CA THR A 2 2.46 11.62 21.18
C THR A 2 3.51 10.83 21.98
N GLY A 3 3.39 10.76 23.31
CA GLY A 3 4.32 9.98 24.15
C GLY A 3 4.39 8.48 23.80
N PHE A 4 3.25 7.85 23.46
CA PHE A 4 3.23 6.45 23.01
C PHE A 4 3.94 6.29 21.66
N ILE A 5 3.67 7.21 20.73
CA ILE A 5 4.23 7.19 19.38
C ILE A 5 5.75 7.33 19.42
N ILE A 6 6.26 8.26 20.22
CA ILE A 6 7.71 8.50 20.36
C ILE A 6 8.39 7.26 20.96
N ASN A 7 7.83 6.69 22.03
CA ASN A 7 8.39 5.49 22.68
C ASN A 7 8.42 4.25 21.77
N HIS A 8 7.51 4.17 20.79
CA HIS A 8 7.41 3.05 19.85
C HIS A 8 7.75 3.46 18.40
N TYR A 9 8.43 4.58 18.20
CA TYR A 9 8.59 5.20 16.89
C TYR A 9 9.25 4.26 15.87
N LEU A 10 10.29 3.51 16.28
CA LEU A 10 10.98 2.57 15.40
C LEU A 10 10.08 1.40 14.97
N TRP A 11 9.21 0.92 15.85
CA TRP A 11 8.24 -0.12 15.52
C TRP A 11 7.18 0.40 14.56
N ILE A 12 6.65 1.60 14.80
CA ILE A 12 5.68 2.26 13.90
C ILE A 12 6.31 2.47 12.52
N LYS A 13 7.57 2.93 12.47
CA LYS A 13 8.32 3.12 11.23
C LYS A 13 8.55 1.80 10.50
N ALA A 14 8.91 0.72 11.20
CA ALA A 14 9.09 -0.59 10.61
C ALA A 14 7.78 -1.12 10.01
N LEU A 15 6.67 -1.04 10.76
CA LEU A 15 5.35 -1.44 10.29
C LEU A 15 4.88 -0.61 9.10
N HIS A 16 5.14 0.70 9.10
CA HIS A 16 4.88 1.57 7.94
C HIS A 16 5.64 1.10 6.70
N VAL A 17 6.95 0.83 6.83
CA VAL A 17 7.77 0.39 5.69
C VAL A 17 7.29 -0.96 5.16
N ILE A 18 6.97 -1.91 6.04
CA ILE A 18 6.41 -3.21 5.63
C ILE A 18 5.11 -3.00 4.85
N ALA A 19 4.19 -2.19 5.39
CA ALA A 19 2.91 -1.90 4.75
C ALA A 19 3.08 -1.24 3.37
N VAL A 20 3.97 -0.25 3.25
CA VAL A 20 4.28 0.41 1.97
C VAL A 20 4.85 -0.59 0.96
N ILE A 21 5.80 -1.44 1.35
CA ILE A 21 6.39 -2.44 0.45
C ILE A 21 5.34 -3.45 0.00
N SER A 22 4.51 -3.97 0.92
CA SER A 22 3.43 -4.90 0.60
C SER A 22 2.41 -4.27 -0.36
N TRP A 23 2.06 -3.00 -0.15
CA TRP A 23 1.16 -2.26 -1.02
C TRP A 23 1.77 -2.09 -2.43
N MET A 24 3.00 -1.59 -2.53
CA MET A 24 3.70 -1.40 -3.79
C MET A 24 3.88 -2.71 -4.56
N ALA A 25 4.33 -3.78 -3.89
CA ALA A 25 4.55 -5.08 -4.52
C ALA A 25 3.24 -5.67 -5.05
N GLY A 26 2.15 -5.57 -4.28
CA GLY A 26 0.83 -6.02 -4.72
C GLY A 26 0.34 -5.23 -5.94
N MET A 27 0.47 -3.90 -5.93
CA MET A 27 0.09 -3.04 -7.06
C MET A 27 0.89 -3.34 -8.33
N LEU A 28 2.18 -3.65 -8.22
CA LEU A 28 3.01 -4.00 -9.38
C LEU A 28 2.74 -5.42 -9.91
N TYR A 29 2.29 -6.34 -9.05
CA TYR A 29 1.98 -7.71 -9.43
C TYR A 29 0.60 -7.84 -10.09
N LEU A 30 -0.36 -7.01 -9.69
CA LEU A 30 -1.75 -7.08 -10.16
C LEU A 30 -1.92 -6.94 -11.70
N PRO A 31 -1.25 -5.99 -12.40
CA PRO A 31 -1.34 -5.89 -13.87
C PRO A 31 -0.96 -7.17 -14.59
N ARG A 32 0.01 -7.91 -14.05
CA ARG A 32 0.46 -9.18 -14.64
C ARG A 32 -0.64 -10.25 -14.57
N LEU A 33 -1.39 -10.31 -13.46
CA LEU A 33 -2.55 -11.19 -13.36
C LEU A 33 -3.62 -10.82 -14.37
N TYR A 34 -3.90 -9.51 -14.54
CA TYR A 34 -4.86 -9.02 -15.53
C TYR A 34 -4.50 -9.39 -16.97
N VAL A 35 -3.21 -9.31 -17.33
CA VAL A 35 -2.76 -9.76 -18.65
C VAL A 35 -3.04 -11.25 -18.86
N TYR A 36 -2.73 -12.10 -17.88
CA TYR A 36 -3.00 -13.54 -17.99
C TYR A 36 -4.51 -13.84 -18.05
N HIS A 37 -5.32 -13.09 -17.30
CA HIS A 37 -6.76 -13.25 -17.30
C HIS A 37 -7.38 -12.80 -18.63
N ALA A 38 -6.89 -11.71 -19.23
CA ALA A 38 -7.33 -11.26 -20.53
C ALA A 38 -7.03 -12.26 -21.66
N THR A 39 -5.96 -13.05 -21.53
CA THR A 39 -5.59 -14.10 -22.48
C THR A 39 -6.29 -15.45 -22.23
N ALA A 40 -6.95 -15.63 -21.09
CA ALA A 40 -7.62 -16.88 -20.75
C ALA A 40 -9.00 -16.98 -21.44
N ASP A 41 -9.37 -18.20 -21.85
CA ASP A 41 -10.69 -18.45 -22.42
C ASP A 41 -11.80 -18.12 -21.40
N LYS A 42 -12.86 -17.48 -21.89
CA LYS A 42 -13.99 -17.09 -21.05
C LYS A 42 -14.64 -18.33 -20.44
N GLY A 43 -14.73 -18.36 -19.10
CA GLY A 43 -15.32 -19.48 -18.36
C GLY A 43 -14.38 -20.68 -18.18
N SER A 44 -13.11 -20.57 -18.58
CA SER A 44 -12.09 -21.58 -18.25
C SER A 44 -11.81 -21.61 -16.74
N GLU A 45 -11.36 -22.77 -16.26
CA GLU A 45 -10.91 -22.94 -14.87
C GLU A 45 -9.80 -21.94 -14.49
N LEU A 46 -8.92 -21.63 -15.45
CA LEU A 46 -7.88 -20.61 -15.29
C LEU A 46 -8.49 -19.22 -15.07
N ALA A 47 -9.47 -18.82 -15.87
CA ALA A 47 -10.12 -17.52 -15.73
C ALA A 47 -10.83 -17.38 -14.36
N GLU A 48 -11.53 -18.41 -13.90
CA GLU A 48 -12.18 -18.40 -12.58
C GLU A 48 -11.17 -18.36 -11.43
N THR A 49 -10.05 -19.07 -11.57
CA THR A 49 -8.96 -19.04 -10.58
C THR A 49 -8.32 -17.65 -10.52
N LEU A 50 -8.02 -17.03 -11.66
CA LEU A 50 -7.44 -15.69 -11.74
C LEU A 50 -8.36 -14.64 -11.13
N LYS A 51 -9.67 -14.70 -11.37
CA LYS A 51 -10.67 -13.83 -10.70
C LYS A 51 -10.55 -13.89 -9.18
N ILE A 52 -10.40 -15.10 -8.61
CA ILE A 52 -10.26 -15.28 -7.16
C ILE A 52 -8.93 -14.69 -6.68
N MET A 53 -7.82 -14.98 -7.39
CA MET A 53 -6.49 -14.48 -7.04
C MET A 53 -6.44 -12.96 -7.06
N GLU A 54 -6.92 -12.32 -8.12
CA GLU A 54 -6.98 -10.86 -8.26
C GLU A 54 -7.80 -10.22 -7.14
N ARG A 55 -9.00 -10.76 -6.87
CA ARG A 55 -9.89 -10.24 -5.83
C ARG A 55 -9.29 -10.38 -4.43
N ARG A 56 -8.66 -11.52 -4.13
CA ARG A 56 -8.00 -11.75 -2.84
C ARG A 56 -6.80 -10.85 -2.68
N LEU A 57 -5.96 -10.74 -3.71
CA LEU A 57 -4.80 -9.85 -3.69
C LEU A 57 -5.23 -8.41 -3.40
N LEU A 58 -6.23 -7.90 -4.13
CA LEU A 58 -6.72 -6.54 -3.93
C LEU A 58 -7.33 -6.34 -2.53
N ARG A 59 -8.31 -7.17 -2.14
CA ARG A 59 -9.09 -6.93 -0.92
C ARG A 59 -8.40 -7.34 0.37
N ILE A 60 -7.55 -8.36 0.34
CA ILE A 60 -6.95 -8.95 1.55
C ILE A 60 -5.53 -8.44 1.77
N ILE A 61 -4.79 -8.12 0.69
CA ILE A 61 -3.39 -7.72 0.81
C ILE A 61 -3.22 -6.23 0.51
N ILE A 62 -3.61 -5.77 -0.68
CA ILE A 62 -3.35 -4.41 -1.14
C ILE A 62 -4.13 -3.38 -0.32
N ASN A 63 -5.45 -3.53 -0.18
CA ASN A 63 -6.29 -2.57 0.54
C ASN A 63 -5.89 -2.42 2.03
N PRO A 64 -5.69 -3.51 2.79
CA PRO A 64 -5.28 -3.38 4.19
C PRO A 64 -3.86 -2.80 4.33
N ALA A 65 -2.93 -3.20 3.45
CA ALA A 65 -1.58 -2.64 3.46
C ALA A 65 -1.56 -1.13 3.18
N MET A 66 -2.36 -0.67 2.22
CA MET A 66 -2.56 0.76 1.93
C MET A 66 -3.09 1.51 3.16
N ILE A 67 -4.14 1.00 3.81
CA ILE A 67 -4.73 1.62 5.00
C ILE A 67 -3.70 1.71 6.13
N LEU A 68 -2.97 0.63 6.40
CA LEU A 68 -1.93 0.60 7.42
C LEU A 68 -0.77 1.56 7.10
N ALA A 69 -0.35 1.65 5.83
CA ALA A 69 0.68 2.58 5.40
C ALA A 69 0.28 4.04 5.71
N TRP A 70 -0.96 4.43 5.41
CA TRP A 70 -1.49 5.75 5.75
C TRP A 70 -1.57 5.99 7.25
N ILE A 71 -2.13 5.06 8.02
CA ILE A 71 -2.28 5.19 9.47
C ILE A 71 -0.91 5.41 10.11
N PHE A 72 0.07 4.55 9.84
CA PHE A 72 1.39 4.66 10.46
C PHE A 72 2.17 5.88 9.95
N GLY A 73 1.98 6.27 8.68
CA GLY A 73 2.59 7.48 8.12
C GLY A 73 2.11 8.75 8.84
N LEU A 74 0.79 8.87 9.02
CA LEU A 74 0.17 10.00 9.71
C LEU A 74 0.52 10.01 11.21
N MET A 75 0.56 8.85 11.87
CA MET A 75 1.01 8.74 13.26
C MET A 75 2.44 9.27 13.44
N MET A 76 3.36 8.97 12.51
CA MET A 76 4.74 9.49 12.59
C MET A 76 4.82 11.00 12.42
N ILE A 77 3.99 11.58 11.54
CA ILE A 77 3.90 13.04 11.35
C ILE A 77 3.34 13.72 12.59
N ASP A 78 2.28 13.17 13.20
CA ASP A 78 1.72 13.67 14.46
C ASP A 78 2.74 13.60 15.62
N GLY A 79 3.50 12.51 15.69
CA GLY A 79 4.57 12.33 16.68
C GLY A 79 5.75 13.30 16.52
N HIS A 80 6.05 13.72 15.29
CA HIS A 80 7.17 14.61 14.95
C HIS A 80 6.76 15.62 13.87
N PRO A 81 6.03 16.69 14.22
CA PRO A 81 5.51 17.66 13.25
C PRO A 81 6.60 18.38 12.45
N ALA A 82 7.81 18.48 13.00
CA ALA A 82 8.98 19.04 12.32
C ALA A 82 9.34 18.31 11.02
N LEU A 83 8.92 17.05 10.84
CA LEU A 83 9.11 16.31 9.58
C LEU A 83 8.44 17.03 8.39
N LEU A 84 7.39 17.82 8.61
CA LEU A 84 6.74 18.61 7.56
C LEU A 84 7.60 19.76 7.02
N GLN A 85 8.71 20.10 7.68
CA GLN A 85 9.67 21.08 7.19
C GLN A 85 10.77 20.45 6.32
N ASP A 86 10.85 19.12 6.27
CA ASP A 86 11.81 18.39 5.45
C ASP A 86 11.30 18.27 4.01
N GLY A 87 12.05 18.85 3.07
CA GLY A 87 11.75 18.78 1.64
C GLY A 87 11.59 17.35 1.12
N TRP A 88 12.32 16.39 1.69
CA TRP A 88 12.21 14.99 1.29
C TRP A 88 10.85 14.37 1.64
N LEU A 89 10.24 14.77 2.77
CA LEU A 89 8.91 14.28 3.14
C LEU A 89 7.87 14.70 2.10
N HIS A 90 7.94 15.92 1.57
CA HIS A 90 7.03 16.39 0.54
C HIS A 90 7.12 15.53 -0.74
N VAL A 91 8.34 15.27 -1.22
CA VAL A 91 8.57 14.40 -2.38
C VAL A 91 7.98 13.00 -2.13
N LYS A 92 8.21 12.46 -0.93
CA LYS A 92 7.69 11.15 -0.55
C LYS A 92 6.16 11.11 -0.49
N LEU A 93 5.53 12.13 0.09
CA LEU A 93 4.07 12.25 0.14
C LEU A 93 3.46 12.38 -1.26
N THR A 94 4.08 13.17 -2.14
CA THR A 94 3.65 13.26 -3.54
C THR A 94 3.70 11.89 -4.23
N ALA A 95 4.76 11.11 -4.01
CA ALA A 95 4.86 9.76 -4.56
C ALA A 95 3.79 8.81 -4.00
N VAL A 96 3.51 8.87 -2.69
CA VAL A 96 2.47 8.06 -2.04
C VAL A 96 1.08 8.43 -2.56
N ILE A 97 0.80 9.72 -2.76
CA ILE A 97 -0.47 10.17 -3.37
C ILE A 97 -0.56 9.68 -4.83
N GLY A 98 0.54 9.73 -5.59
CA GLY A 98 0.59 9.15 -6.94
C GLY A 98 0.26 7.65 -6.95
N LEU A 99 0.82 6.88 -6.02
CA LEU A 99 0.50 5.46 -5.84
C LEU A 99 -0.97 5.24 -5.44
N GLN A 100 -1.52 6.11 -4.58
CA GLN A 100 -2.92 6.07 -4.19
C GLN A 100 -3.85 6.28 -5.38
N ILE A 101 -3.55 7.25 -6.25
CA ILE A 101 -4.31 7.50 -7.48
C ILE A 101 -4.22 6.28 -8.40
N PHE A 102 -3.02 5.71 -8.57
CA PHE A 102 -2.83 4.50 -9.36
C PHE A 102 -3.60 3.29 -8.82
N HIS A 103 -3.83 3.20 -7.51
CA HIS A 103 -4.66 2.16 -6.90
C HIS A 103 -6.16 2.42 -7.06
N ALA A 104 -6.59 3.69 -7.07
CA ALA A 104 -8.00 4.03 -7.20
C ALA A 104 -8.54 3.86 -8.64
N PHE A 105 -7.67 3.85 -9.65
CA PHE A 105 -7.97 3.65 -11.06
C PHE A 105 -7.74 2.19 -11.51
#